data_AF-M0PP96-F1
#
_entry.id   AF-M0PP96-F1
#
_cell.length_a   1.000
_cell.length_b   1.000
_cell.length_c   1.000
_cell.angle_alpha   90.00
_cell.angle_beta   90.00
_cell.angle_gamma   90.00
#
_symmetry.space_group_name_H-M   'P 1'
#
loop_
_entity.id
_entity.type
_entity.pdbx_description
1 polymer ?
#
loop_
_entity_poly.entity_id
_entity_poly.type
_entity_poly.pdbx_seq_one_letter_code
_entity_poly.pdbx_strand_id
1 'polypeptide(L)'
;MVTEIDLRNSSPHEFQDRIDDALDETETDVEVLVVADRDIDAHLIHYQIERDCALDWDHEDPDAEPRAVRVSKQGPLGDDELGTFDVRDLIPQRRHEVLLDAFNRLGSGEGFVLVNDHDPKPLYYELRSMHGDVIEWEYASRGSGEWRVEIVKTDASIADNEGVTTRYDVREIPKQDRHETIHHRYGMIPDGGTMEIIAPHEPRPLRREFREQYGDAFDWEVVETEPGRCRVQITKAERSEPTPTGADPASATSGDDGGFAEASDEIPESTAELDVRDLPPAQRHEKIFEAYANLDDGEGVTLVNDHDPKPLYHQFDAEAGPEFHWEYRKREPGEFRVLIGKAETHGTDTTVSEDPNPPF
;
A
#
# COMPACT_ATOMS: atom_id res chain seq x y z
N MET A 1 -22.40 -12.34 -32.41
CA MET A 1 -20.99 -12.13 -32.82
C MET A 1 -20.55 -10.95 -31.99
N VAL A 2 -19.56 -11.14 -31.12
CA VAL A 2 -19.02 -10.03 -30.31
C VAL A 2 -18.26 -9.14 -31.29
N THR A 3 -18.56 -7.84 -31.28
CA THR A 3 -17.80 -6.86 -32.09
C THR A 3 -16.44 -6.71 -31.45
N GLU A 4 -15.36 -6.96 -32.21
CA GLU A 4 -13.99 -6.81 -31.72
C GLU A 4 -13.37 -5.53 -32.28
N ILE A 5 -12.74 -4.75 -31.41
CA ILE A 5 -12.01 -3.54 -31.77
C ILE A 5 -10.57 -3.71 -31.34
N ASP A 6 -9.69 -3.65 -32.33
CA ASP A 6 -8.25 -3.69 -32.11
C ASP A 6 -7.70 -2.26 -32.04
N LEU A 7 -7.34 -1.84 -30.83
CA LEU A 7 -6.72 -0.56 -30.53
C LEU A 7 -5.20 -0.63 -30.39
N ARG A 8 -4.58 -1.80 -30.60
CA ARG A 8 -3.11 -1.94 -30.52
C ARG A 8 -2.43 -0.99 -31.52
N ASN A 9 -1.40 -0.29 -31.08
CA ASN A 9 -0.67 0.72 -31.85
C ASN A 9 -1.49 1.96 -32.25
N SER A 10 -2.70 2.16 -31.70
CA SER A 10 -3.45 3.40 -31.94
C SER A 10 -2.71 4.57 -31.28
N SER A 11 -2.75 5.74 -31.91
CA SER A 11 -2.18 6.94 -31.31
C SER A 11 -3.00 7.37 -30.08
N PRO A 12 -2.41 8.06 -29.09
CA PRO A 12 -3.16 8.54 -27.92
C PRO A 12 -4.36 9.41 -28.28
N HIS A 13 -4.31 10.17 -29.38
CA HIS A 13 -5.41 11.01 -29.83
C HIS A 13 -6.54 10.18 -30.45
N GLU A 14 -6.24 9.13 -31.21
CA GLU A 14 -7.26 8.28 -31.82
C GLU A 14 -7.85 7.26 -30.84
N PHE A 15 -7.15 7.00 -29.72
CA PHE A 15 -7.51 5.94 -28.79
C PHE A 15 -8.89 6.16 -28.15
N GLN A 16 -9.14 7.37 -27.64
CA GLN A 16 -10.45 7.73 -27.06
C GLN A 16 -11.53 7.72 -28.13
N ASP A 17 -11.32 8.43 -29.25
CA ASP A 17 -12.30 8.56 -30.33
C ASP A 17 -12.78 7.17 -30.83
N ARG A 18 -11.86 6.20 -30.93
CA ARG A 18 -12.21 4.84 -31.36
C ARG A 18 -12.99 4.04 -30.32
N ILE A 19 -12.77 4.29 -29.03
CA ILE A 19 -13.59 3.68 -27.96
C ILE A 19 -14.99 4.29 -28.01
N ASP A 20 -15.07 5.61 -28.07
CA ASP A 20 -16.33 6.35 -28.13
C ASP A 20 -17.18 5.94 -29.33
N ASP A 21 -16.63 6.00 -30.54
CA ASP A 21 -17.33 5.65 -31.78
C ASP A 21 -17.90 4.23 -31.71
N ALA A 22 -17.11 3.29 -31.20
CA ALA A 22 -17.53 1.92 -31.09
C ALA A 22 -18.64 1.69 -30.05
N LEU A 23 -18.53 2.30 -28.87
CA LEU A 23 -19.55 2.18 -27.83
C LEU A 23 -20.83 2.93 -28.22
N ASP A 24 -20.72 4.04 -28.96
CA ASP A 24 -21.85 4.81 -29.49
C ASP A 24 -22.62 4.00 -30.56
N GLU A 25 -21.93 3.25 -31.42
CA GLU A 25 -22.53 2.35 -32.41
C GLU A 25 -23.11 1.05 -31.83
N THR A 26 -22.73 0.71 -30.60
CA THR A 26 -23.14 -0.54 -29.94
C THR A 26 -24.48 -0.38 -29.22
N GLU A 27 -25.38 -1.36 -29.39
CA GLU A 27 -26.67 -1.40 -28.66
C GLU A 27 -26.45 -1.73 -27.17
N THR A 28 -27.36 -1.29 -26.30
CA THR A 28 -27.35 -1.67 -24.87
C THR A 28 -27.39 -3.19 -24.70
N ASP A 29 -26.71 -3.70 -23.67
CA ASP A 29 -26.56 -5.13 -23.35
C ASP A 29 -25.80 -5.94 -24.42
N VAL A 30 -25.20 -5.28 -25.42
CA VAL A 30 -24.34 -5.94 -26.42
C VAL A 30 -22.88 -5.78 -26.00
N GLU A 31 -22.18 -6.91 -25.91
CA GLU A 31 -20.76 -6.93 -25.61
C GLU A 31 -19.89 -6.55 -26.81
N VAL A 32 -18.86 -5.77 -26.50
CA VAL A 32 -17.77 -5.39 -27.39
C VAL A 32 -16.47 -5.84 -26.74
N LEU A 33 -15.60 -6.49 -27.52
CA LEU A 33 -14.26 -6.85 -27.08
C LEU A 33 -13.28 -5.79 -27.54
N VAL A 34 -12.66 -5.09 -26.58
CA VAL A 34 -11.61 -4.10 -26.84
C VAL A 34 -10.25 -4.74 -26.57
N VAL A 35 -9.39 -4.75 -27.59
CA VAL A 35 -8.01 -5.26 -27.47
C VAL A 35 -7.03 -4.10 -27.58
N ALA A 36 -6.22 -3.85 -26.55
CA ALA A 36 -5.33 -2.70 -26.46
C ALA A 36 -3.92 -3.05 -25.96
N ASP A 37 -2.95 -2.20 -26.29
CA ASP A 37 -1.56 -2.28 -25.80
C ASP A 37 -1.32 -1.47 -24.51
N ARG A 38 -2.40 -0.96 -23.91
CA ARG A 38 -2.42 -0.11 -22.70
C ARG A 38 -3.76 -0.24 -22.00
N ASP A 39 -3.85 0.29 -20.79
CA ASP A 39 -5.09 0.30 -20.01
C ASP A 39 -6.18 1.15 -20.66
N ILE A 40 -7.43 0.66 -20.57
CA ILE A 40 -8.60 1.33 -21.12
C ILE A 40 -9.55 1.82 -20.03
N ASP A 41 -9.39 1.37 -18.80
CA ASP A 41 -10.33 1.58 -17.69
C ASP A 41 -10.64 3.06 -17.46
N ALA A 42 -9.61 3.92 -17.44
CA ALA A 42 -9.77 5.37 -17.31
C ALA A 42 -10.54 6.01 -18.48
N HIS A 43 -10.42 5.43 -19.69
CA HIS A 43 -11.16 5.87 -20.87
C HIS A 43 -12.64 5.44 -20.81
N LEU A 44 -12.92 4.27 -20.24
CA LEU A 44 -14.30 3.78 -20.02
C LEU A 44 -15.02 4.61 -18.95
N ILE A 45 -14.33 5.00 -17.88
CA ILE A 45 -14.88 5.90 -16.85
C ILE A 45 -15.22 7.27 -17.46
N HIS A 46 -14.30 7.82 -18.26
CA HIS A 46 -14.56 9.07 -18.97
C HIS A 46 -15.78 8.96 -19.90
N TYR A 47 -15.93 7.84 -20.64
CA TYR A 47 -17.11 7.59 -21.46
C TYR A 47 -18.41 7.55 -20.64
N GLN A 48 -18.41 6.87 -19.47
CA GLN A 48 -19.59 6.83 -18.57
C GLN A 48 -20.05 8.24 -18.20
N ILE A 49 -19.10 9.12 -17.86
CA ILE A 49 -19.36 10.51 -17.46
C ILE A 49 -19.88 11.34 -18.65
N GLU A 50 -19.20 11.29 -19.80
CA GLU A 50 -19.58 12.11 -20.95
C GLU A 50 -20.91 11.71 -21.59
N ARG A 51 -21.24 10.41 -21.55
CA ARG A 51 -22.46 9.87 -22.17
C ARG A 51 -23.59 9.62 -21.17
N ASP A 52 -23.35 9.91 -19.88
CA ASP A 52 -24.32 9.71 -18.80
C ASP A 52 -24.91 8.28 -18.81
N CYS A 53 -24.02 7.29 -18.94
CA CYS A 53 -24.40 5.90 -19.11
C CYS A 53 -23.53 4.98 -18.25
N ALA A 54 -24.14 3.92 -17.72
CA ALA A 54 -23.39 2.90 -17.01
C ALA A 54 -22.69 1.98 -18.02
N LEU A 55 -21.46 1.59 -17.69
CA LEU A 55 -20.76 0.51 -18.37
C LEU A 55 -20.55 -0.64 -17.39
N ASP A 56 -20.58 -1.86 -17.90
CA ASP A 56 -20.09 -3.06 -17.23
C ASP A 56 -18.93 -3.60 -18.05
N TRP A 57 -17.80 -3.90 -17.41
CA TRP A 57 -16.63 -4.43 -18.09
C TRP A 57 -15.80 -5.37 -17.24
N ASP A 58 -15.24 -6.38 -17.92
CA ASP A 58 -14.39 -7.40 -17.34
C ASP A 58 -13.14 -7.60 -18.21
N HIS A 59 -11.98 -7.73 -17.58
CA HIS A 59 -10.75 -8.16 -18.26
C HIS A 59 -10.79 -9.67 -18.47
N GLU A 60 -10.48 -10.16 -19.68
CA GLU A 60 -10.37 -11.60 -19.92
C GLU A 60 -9.29 -12.25 -19.04
N ASP A 61 -8.19 -11.50 -18.90
CA ASP A 61 -7.09 -11.75 -17.98
C ASP A 61 -6.55 -10.36 -17.57
N PRO A 62 -6.65 -9.98 -16.28
CA PRO A 62 -6.27 -8.65 -15.81
C PRO A 62 -4.76 -8.38 -15.86
N ASP A 63 -3.93 -9.40 -16.10
CA ASP A 63 -2.47 -9.29 -16.17
C ASP A 63 -1.90 -9.55 -17.57
N ALA A 64 -2.70 -10.10 -18.49
CA ALA A 64 -2.27 -10.37 -19.84
C ALA A 64 -2.00 -9.08 -20.65
N GLU A 65 -0.99 -9.18 -21.51
CA GLU A 65 -0.73 -8.22 -22.58
C GLU A 65 -0.79 -8.96 -23.94
N PRO A 66 -1.53 -8.44 -24.95
CA PRO A 66 -2.33 -7.20 -24.91
C PRO A 66 -3.56 -7.32 -24.00
N ARG A 67 -4.03 -6.17 -23.49
CA ARG A 67 -5.25 -6.08 -22.69
C ARG A 67 -6.44 -6.47 -23.55
N ALA A 68 -7.26 -7.38 -23.06
CA ALA A 68 -8.52 -7.77 -23.69
C ALA A 68 -9.65 -7.55 -22.68
N VAL A 69 -10.57 -6.63 -22.99
CA VAL A 69 -11.62 -6.19 -22.08
C VAL A 69 -12.96 -6.33 -22.78
N ARG A 70 -13.87 -7.07 -22.16
CA ARG A 70 -15.27 -7.12 -22.59
C ARG A 70 -15.98 -5.94 -21.97
N VAL A 71 -16.59 -5.09 -22.80
CA VAL A 71 -17.33 -3.91 -22.37
C VAL A 71 -18.76 -4.04 -22.87
N SER A 72 -19.72 -3.74 -22.01
CA SER A 72 -21.13 -3.69 -22.37
C SER A 72 -21.74 -2.39 -21.86
N LYS A 73 -22.45 -1.69 -22.76
CA LYS A 73 -23.18 -0.48 -22.40
C LYS A 73 -24.47 -0.87 -21.72
N GLN A 74 -24.71 -0.28 -20.57
CA GLN A 74 -25.93 -0.48 -19.78
C GLN A 74 -26.93 0.66 -20.05
N GLY A 75 -27.93 0.80 -19.19
CA GLY A 75 -28.86 1.93 -19.23
C GLY A 75 -28.20 3.27 -18.89
N PRO A 76 -28.95 4.38 -19.04
CA PRO A 76 -28.51 5.68 -18.53
C PRO A 76 -28.30 5.60 -17.02
N LEU A 77 -27.35 6.39 -16.51
CA LEU A 77 -27.19 6.58 -15.07
C LEU A 77 -28.44 7.31 -14.51
N GLY A 78 -28.80 7.03 -13.26
CA GLY A 78 -29.84 7.79 -12.56
C GLY A 78 -29.43 9.24 -12.30
N ASP A 79 -30.40 10.09 -11.95
CA ASP A 79 -30.12 11.46 -11.51
C ASP A 79 -29.13 11.43 -10.32
N ASP A 80 -28.02 12.16 -10.46
CA ASP A 80 -26.91 12.23 -9.48
C ASP A 80 -26.18 10.88 -9.24
N GLU A 81 -26.39 9.86 -10.07
CA GLU A 81 -25.69 8.58 -9.98
C GLU A 81 -24.33 8.64 -10.68
N LEU A 82 -23.29 8.18 -10.00
CA LEU A 82 -21.93 8.11 -10.55
C LEU A 82 -21.66 6.74 -11.18
N GLY A 83 -20.93 6.74 -12.31
CA GLY A 83 -20.42 5.51 -12.92
C GLY A 83 -19.55 4.71 -11.95
N THR A 84 -19.65 3.38 -12.00
CA THR A 84 -18.85 2.50 -11.14
C THR A 84 -17.52 2.16 -11.78
N PHE A 85 -16.48 2.04 -10.96
CA PHE A 85 -15.16 1.53 -11.33
C PHE A 85 -14.74 0.43 -10.34
N ASP A 86 -14.87 -0.84 -10.76
CA ASP A 86 -14.38 -1.98 -9.99
C ASP A 86 -12.93 -2.31 -10.36
N VAL A 87 -12.07 -2.35 -9.35
CA VAL A 87 -10.62 -2.59 -9.53
C VAL A 87 -10.14 -3.83 -8.78
N ARG A 88 -11.05 -4.64 -8.23
CA ARG A 88 -10.69 -5.77 -7.37
C ARG A 88 -9.89 -6.85 -8.10
N ASP A 89 -10.10 -6.98 -9.40
CA ASP A 89 -9.38 -7.95 -10.24
C ASP A 89 -8.03 -7.41 -10.75
N LEU A 90 -7.69 -6.14 -10.48
CA LEU A 90 -6.44 -5.53 -10.91
C LEU A 90 -5.33 -5.77 -9.88
N ILE A 91 -4.13 -6.12 -10.35
CA ILE A 91 -2.95 -6.17 -9.48
C ILE A 91 -2.64 -4.79 -8.86
N PRO A 92 -2.04 -4.74 -7.66
CA PRO A 92 -1.88 -3.49 -6.90
C PRO A 92 -1.23 -2.34 -7.67
N GLN A 93 -0.18 -2.62 -8.45
CA GLN A 93 0.53 -1.59 -9.23
C GLN A 93 -0.38 -0.99 -10.32
N ARG A 94 -0.98 -1.86 -11.13
CA ARG A 94 -1.89 -1.47 -12.23
C ARG A 94 -3.11 -0.73 -11.69
N ARG A 95 -3.77 -1.26 -10.66
CA ARG A 95 -4.89 -0.63 -9.96
C ARG A 95 -4.59 0.82 -9.62
N HIS A 96 -3.42 1.05 -9.03
CA HIS A 96 -3.03 2.39 -8.61
C HIS A 96 -2.84 3.33 -9.80
N GLU A 97 -2.18 2.87 -10.86
CA GLU A 97 -1.94 3.65 -12.08
C GLU A 97 -3.25 4.04 -12.76
N VAL A 98 -4.18 3.10 -12.94
CA VAL A 98 -5.47 3.39 -13.58
C VAL A 98 -6.37 4.30 -12.73
N LEU A 99 -6.30 4.20 -11.39
CA LEU A 99 -7.07 5.07 -10.50
C LEU A 99 -6.57 6.51 -10.55
N LEU A 100 -5.25 6.70 -10.57
CA LEU A 100 -4.66 8.02 -10.75
C LEU A 100 -5.00 8.59 -12.13
N ASP A 101 -4.90 7.80 -13.21
CA ASP A 101 -5.26 8.25 -14.55
C ASP A 101 -6.74 8.63 -14.65
N ALA A 102 -7.63 7.82 -14.09
CA ALA A 102 -9.06 8.10 -14.02
C ALA A 102 -9.33 9.43 -13.31
N PHE A 103 -8.76 9.65 -12.12
CA PHE A 103 -8.93 10.90 -11.38
C PHE A 103 -8.37 12.12 -12.12
N ASN A 104 -7.22 11.97 -12.79
CA ASN A 104 -6.58 13.05 -13.53
C ASN A 104 -7.46 13.56 -14.69
N ARG A 105 -8.22 12.67 -15.31
CA ARG A 105 -9.13 12.97 -16.42
C ARG A 105 -10.42 13.67 -16.01
N LEU A 106 -10.81 13.58 -14.73
CA LEU A 106 -12.02 14.23 -14.23
C LEU A 106 -11.95 15.76 -14.41
N GLY A 107 -13.04 16.33 -14.88
CA GLY A 107 -13.40 17.73 -14.77
C GLY A 107 -13.87 18.11 -13.36
N SER A 108 -14.19 19.38 -13.16
CA SER A 108 -14.78 19.88 -11.91
C SER A 108 -16.26 19.48 -11.83
N GLY A 109 -16.65 18.87 -10.72
CA GLY A 109 -17.98 18.29 -10.49
C GLY A 109 -18.13 16.84 -10.97
N GLU A 110 -17.12 16.29 -11.64
CA GLU A 110 -17.15 14.91 -12.14
C GLU A 110 -16.58 13.93 -11.12
N GLY A 111 -17.04 12.68 -11.18
CA GLY A 111 -16.64 11.64 -10.24
C GLY A 111 -17.05 10.24 -10.66
N PHE A 112 -16.64 9.27 -9.84
CA PHE A 112 -16.98 7.84 -10.02
C PHE A 112 -17.06 7.14 -8.66
N VAL A 113 -17.70 5.97 -8.63
CA VAL A 113 -17.72 5.06 -7.47
C VAL A 113 -16.59 4.04 -7.61
N LEU A 114 -15.56 4.16 -6.78
CA LEU A 114 -14.52 3.14 -6.64
C LEU A 114 -15.04 1.92 -5.87
N VAL A 115 -14.89 0.73 -6.43
CA VAL A 115 -15.11 -0.55 -5.74
C VAL A 115 -13.77 -1.25 -5.54
N ASN A 116 -13.41 -1.48 -4.28
CA ASN A 116 -12.12 -2.06 -3.90
C ASN A 116 -12.29 -3.21 -2.88
N ASP A 117 -11.28 -4.08 -2.78
CA ASP A 117 -11.28 -5.25 -1.88
C ASP A 117 -10.82 -4.89 -0.46
N HIS A 118 -10.19 -3.73 -0.28
CA HIS A 118 -9.74 -3.19 0.99
C HIS A 118 -10.03 -1.68 1.08
N ASP A 119 -9.79 -1.08 2.25
CA ASP A 119 -9.96 0.36 2.45
C ASP A 119 -8.97 1.16 1.56
N PRO A 120 -9.45 1.97 0.59
CA PRO A 120 -8.59 2.73 -0.30
C PRO A 120 -8.10 4.06 0.32
N LYS A 121 -8.19 4.24 1.65
CA LYS A 121 -7.69 5.42 2.38
C LYS A 121 -6.27 5.88 1.99
N PRO A 122 -5.28 5.02 1.69
CA PRO A 122 -3.98 5.48 1.18
C PRO A 122 -4.09 6.32 -0.12
N LEU A 123 -4.98 5.92 -1.04
CA LEU A 123 -5.24 6.64 -2.28
C LEU A 123 -5.82 8.04 -2.01
N TYR A 124 -6.71 8.17 -1.02
CA TYR A 124 -7.22 9.48 -0.60
C TYR A 124 -6.09 10.44 -0.21
N TYR A 125 -5.14 9.97 0.59
CA TYR A 125 -4.01 10.81 1.00
C TYR A 125 -3.11 11.20 -0.17
N GLU A 126 -2.88 10.29 -1.10
CA GLU A 126 -2.10 10.57 -2.31
C GLU A 126 -2.78 11.61 -3.18
N LEU A 127 -4.05 11.39 -3.53
CA LEU A 127 -4.82 12.32 -4.36
C LEU A 127 -4.86 13.70 -3.70
N ARG A 128 -5.16 13.78 -2.40
CA ARG A 128 -5.21 15.05 -1.65
C ARG A 128 -3.86 15.76 -1.62
N SER A 129 -2.77 15.00 -1.51
CA SER A 129 -1.41 15.55 -1.53
C SER A 129 -1.01 16.03 -2.93
N MET A 130 -1.46 15.34 -3.97
CA MET A 130 -1.16 15.63 -5.37
C MET A 130 -2.04 16.71 -6.00
N HIS A 131 -3.26 16.90 -5.52
CA HIS A 131 -4.24 17.79 -6.15
C HIS A 131 -4.76 18.89 -5.21
N GLY A 132 -4.44 18.80 -3.92
CA GLY A 132 -4.92 19.71 -2.89
C GLY A 132 -6.34 19.37 -2.44
N ASP A 133 -7.01 20.37 -1.86
CA ASP A 133 -8.35 20.24 -1.27
C ASP A 133 -9.44 20.37 -2.35
N VAL A 134 -9.34 19.54 -3.39
CA VAL A 134 -10.27 19.50 -4.55
C VAL A 134 -10.95 18.14 -4.69
N ILE A 135 -10.90 17.33 -3.65
CA ILE A 135 -11.41 15.96 -3.63
C ILE A 135 -12.47 15.85 -2.56
N GLU A 136 -13.66 15.50 -2.99
CA GLU A 136 -14.72 14.99 -2.13
C GLU A 136 -14.64 13.46 -2.12
N TRP A 137 -14.69 12.90 -0.91
CA TRP A 137 -14.45 11.48 -0.66
C TRP A 137 -15.50 10.97 0.33
N GLU A 138 -16.46 10.20 -0.16
CA GLU A 138 -17.54 9.65 0.64
C GLU A 138 -17.55 8.13 0.54
N TYR A 139 -17.65 7.45 1.69
CA TYR A 139 -17.78 5.99 1.70
C TYR A 139 -19.25 5.61 1.59
N ALA A 140 -19.66 5.12 0.42
CA ALA A 140 -20.96 4.52 0.22
C ALA A 140 -21.11 3.18 0.99
N SER A 141 -20.03 2.40 1.11
CA SER A 141 -20.01 1.14 1.86
C SER A 141 -18.63 0.81 2.44
N ARG A 142 -18.62 0.20 3.63
CA ARG A 142 -17.42 -0.35 4.30
C ARG A 142 -17.70 -1.80 4.71
N GLY A 143 -17.34 -2.75 3.87
CA GLY A 143 -17.55 -4.18 4.10
C GLY A 143 -16.25 -4.96 4.25
N SER A 144 -16.31 -6.16 4.82
CA SER A 144 -15.16 -7.06 5.02
C SER A 144 -14.60 -7.69 3.73
N GLY A 145 -15.02 -7.21 2.56
CA GLY A 145 -14.56 -7.68 1.24
C GLY A 145 -15.01 -6.82 0.06
N GLU A 146 -15.72 -5.72 0.34
CA GLU A 146 -16.10 -4.73 -0.66
C GLU A 146 -16.17 -3.36 0.01
N TRP A 147 -15.42 -2.42 -0.55
CA TRP A 147 -15.40 -1.03 -0.16
C TRP A 147 -15.88 -0.21 -1.34
N ARG A 148 -16.91 0.62 -1.12
CA ARG A 148 -17.44 1.51 -2.15
C ARG A 148 -17.19 2.94 -1.71
N VAL A 149 -16.52 3.71 -2.56
CA VAL A 149 -16.16 5.10 -2.29
C VAL A 149 -16.54 5.97 -3.48
N GLU A 150 -17.36 6.97 -3.23
CA GLU A 150 -17.63 8.05 -4.16
C GLU A 150 -16.46 9.04 -4.13
N ILE A 151 -15.85 9.24 -5.30
CA ILE A 151 -14.72 10.15 -5.49
C ILE A 151 -15.16 11.21 -6.48
N VAL A 152 -15.24 12.46 -6.03
CA VAL A 152 -15.62 13.60 -6.87
C VAL A 152 -14.52 14.65 -6.84
N LYS A 153 -14.18 15.17 -8.01
CA LYS A 153 -13.23 16.28 -8.14
C LYS A 153 -13.98 17.60 -8.11
N THR A 154 -13.91 18.33 -7.01
CA THR A 154 -14.76 19.51 -6.78
C THR A 154 -14.32 20.71 -7.62
N ASP A 155 -13.02 20.86 -7.86
CA ASP A 155 -12.43 22.01 -8.54
C ASP A 155 -11.22 21.63 -9.41
N ALA A 156 -10.74 22.59 -10.21
CA ALA A 156 -9.50 22.41 -10.96
C ALA A 156 -8.30 22.26 -10.02
N SER A 157 -7.50 21.21 -10.22
CA SER A 157 -6.25 21.00 -9.51
C SER A 157 -5.27 22.14 -9.81
N ILE A 158 -4.72 22.76 -8.76
CA ILE A 158 -3.70 23.82 -8.85
C ILE A 158 -2.28 23.31 -8.54
N ALA A 159 -2.13 22.01 -8.33
CA ALA A 159 -0.89 21.42 -7.86
C ALA A 159 0.11 21.18 -8.99
N ASP A 160 1.37 21.54 -8.70
CA ASP A 160 2.52 21.27 -9.56
C ASP A 160 3.06 19.86 -9.25
N ASN A 161 2.95 18.98 -10.24
CA ASN A 161 3.38 17.58 -10.19
C ASN A 161 4.63 17.33 -11.06
N GLU A 162 5.35 18.38 -11.45
CA GLU A 162 6.51 18.24 -12.33
C GLU A 162 7.64 17.43 -11.64
N GLY A 163 8.03 16.31 -12.26
CA GLY A 163 9.19 15.50 -11.85
C GLY A 163 8.96 14.50 -10.71
N VAL A 164 7.74 14.32 -10.22
CA VAL A 164 7.44 13.37 -9.12
C VAL A 164 6.36 12.37 -9.55
N THR A 165 6.57 11.08 -9.28
CA THR A 165 5.59 10.01 -9.54
C THR A 165 4.42 10.07 -8.58
N THR A 166 4.69 10.37 -7.30
CA THR A 166 3.67 10.43 -6.26
C THR A 166 4.11 11.31 -5.10
N ARG A 167 3.18 12.00 -4.45
CA ARG A 167 3.43 12.90 -3.33
C ARG A 167 2.57 12.53 -2.13
N TYR A 168 3.15 12.53 -0.94
CA TYR A 168 2.45 12.35 0.32
C TYR A 168 2.78 13.47 1.31
N ASP A 169 1.78 14.24 1.71
CA ASP A 169 1.88 15.10 2.88
C ASP A 169 1.61 14.29 4.14
N VAL A 170 2.67 13.82 4.80
CA VAL A 170 2.55 12.95 5.97
C VAL A 170 1.95 13.67 7.17
N ARG A 171 1.81 15.00 7.12
CA ARG A 171 1.12 15.78 8.17
C ARG A 171 -0.38 15.48 8.19
N GLU A 172 -0.95 15.18 7.02
CA GLU A 172 -2.37 14.85 6.83
C GLU A 172 -2.68 13.36 7.10
N ILE A 173 -1.64 12.54 7.22
CA ILE A 173 -1.76 11.10 7.48
C ILE A 173 -1.68 10.84 8.99
N PRO A 174 -2.58 10.04 9.59
CA PRO A 174 -2.51 9.58 10.97
C PRO A 174 -1.15 8.94 11.26
N LYS A 175 -0.58 9.24 12.43
CA LYS A 175 0.80 8.83 12.76
C LYS A 175 1.06 7.33 12.59
N GLN A 176 0.09 6.51 12.98
CA GLN A 176 0.17 5.04 12.90
C GLN A 176 0.19 4.52 11.45
N ASP A 177 -0.43 5.23 10.50
CA ASP A 177 -0.57 4.78 9.11
C ASP A 177 0.60 5.24 8.22
N ARG A 178 1.40 6.23 8.67
CA ARG A 178 2.38 6.96 7.84
C ARG A 178 3.41 6.04 7.19
N HIS A 179 4.17 5.32 8.01
CA HIS A 179 5.32 4.58 7.52
C HIS A 179 4.87 3.43 6.61
N GLU A 180 3.83 2.69 7.01
CA GLU A 180 3.22 1.64 6.19
C GLU A 180 2.78 2.18 4.82
N THR A 181 2.01 3.28 4.80
CA THR A 181 1.54 3.91 3.55
C THR A 181 2.71 4.27 2.63
N ILE A 182 3.76 4.87 3.19
CA ILE A 182 4.94 5.31 2.44
C ILE A 182 5.72 4.10 1.87
N HIS A 183 5.96 3.07 2.68
CA HIS A 183 6.68 1.88 2.26
C HIS A 183 5.90 1.07 1.22
N HIS A 184 4.60 0.90 1.44
CA HIS A 184 3.70 0.24 0.50
C HIS A 184 3.72 0.96 -0.85
N ARG A 185 3.56 2.29 -0.86
CA ARG A 185 3.62 3.05 -2.11
C ARG A 185 4.98 2.95 -2.78
N TYR A 186 6.07 3.16 -2.05
CA TYR A 186 7.41 3.10 -2.60
C TYR A 186 7.72 1.75 -3.26
N GLY A 187 7.25 0.64 -2.68
CA GLY A 187 7.38 -0.69 -3.26
C GLY A 187 6.76 -0.81 -4.66
N MET A 188 5.65 -0.10 -4.90
CA MET A 188 4.90 -0.12 -6.17
C MET A 188 5.43 0.86 -7.22
N ILE A 189 6.32 1.79 -6.86
CA ILE A 189 6.89 2.75 -7.82
C ILE A 189 7.83 2.00 -8.79
N PRO A 190 7.75 2.25 -10.11
CA PRO A 190 8.69 1.68 -11.07
C PRO A 190 10.12 2.14 -10.79
N ASP A 191 11.09 1.37 -11.24
CA ASP A 191 12.50 1.76 -11.16
C ASP A 191 12.72 3.10 -11.88
N GLY A 192 13.52 4.01 -11.30
CA GLY A 192 13.68 5.39 -11.75
C GLY A 192 12.56 6.35 -11.30
N GLY A 193 11.44 5.85 -10.78
CA GLY A 193 10.35 6.67 -10.25
C GLY A 193 10.73 7.41 -8.95
N THR A 194 10.10 8.56 -8.71
CA THR A 194 10.40 9.43 -7.56
C THR A 194 9.17 9.65 -6.70
N MET A 195 9.29 9.40 -5.40
CA MET A 195 8.29 9.73 -4.39
C MET A 195 8.68 11.00 -3.64
N GLU A 196 7.76 11.94 -3.47
CA GLU A 196 7.97 13.11 -2.61
C GLU A 196 7.18 12.99 -1.31
N ILE A 197 7.84 13.27 -0.19
CA ILE A 197 7.25 13.31 1.15
C ILE A 197 7.33 14.73 1.69
N ILE A 198 6.20 15.26 2.18
CA ILE A 198 6.13 16.53 2.92
C ILE A 198 5.94 16.23 4.41
N ALA A 199 6.95 16.52 5.23
CA ALA A 199 6.98 16.25 6.67
C ALA A 199 7.18 17.54 7.48
N PRO A 200 6.85 17.58 8.78
CA PRO A 200 7.07 18.79 9.60
C PRO A 200 8.56 19.08 9.87
N HIS A 201 9.41 18.06 9.72
CA HIS A 201 10.87 18.11 9.87
C HIS A 201 11.49 16.97 9.06
N GLU A 202 12.82 16.96 8.91
CA GLU A 202 13.53 15.84 8.26
C GLU A 202 13.13 14.50 8.91
N PRO A 203 12.56 13.54 8.15
CA PRO A 203 12.07 12.28 8.71
C PRO A 203 13.22 11.26 8.82
N ARG A 204 14.14 11.52 9.75
CA ARG A 204 15.31 10.65 9.99
C ARG A 204 14.97 9.20 10.36
N PRO A 205 13.93 8.91 11.17
CA PRO A 205 13.53 7.53 11.46
C PRO A 205 13.17 6.77 10.19
N LEU A 206 12.27 7.34 9.37
CA LEU A 206 11.88 6.80 8.08
C LEU A 206 13.08 6.58 7.14
N ARG A 207 14.03 7.52 7.10
CA ARG A 207 15.26 7.35 6.30
C ARG A 207 16.07 6.12 6.73
N ARG A 208 16.15 5.84 8.04
CA ARG A 208 16.84 4.63 8.53
C ARG A 208 16.09 3.37 8.13
N GLU A 209 14.78 3.37 8.27
CA GLU A 209 13.92 2.25 7.87
C GLU A 209 14.06 1.95 6.37
N PHE A 210 14.07 2.99 5.52
CA PHE A 210 14.34 2.85 4.10
C PHE A 210 15.71 2.22 3.82
N ARG A 211 16.77 2.66 4.52
CA ARG A 211 18.11 2.06 4.38
C ARG A 211 18.14 0.61 4.84
N GLU A 212 17.45 0.27 5.92
CA GLU A 212 17.39 -1.10 6.43
C GLU A 212 16.63 -2.03 5.48
N GLN A 213 15.56 -1.55 4.83
CA GLN A 213 14.70 -2.35 3.98
C GLN A 213 15.19 -2.43 2.52
N TYR A 214 15.68 -1.32 1.96
CA TYR A 214 16.04 -1.21 0.55
C TYR A 214 17.55 -1.04 0.31
N GLY A 215 18.37 -0.99 1.37
CA GLY A 215 19.82 -0.83 1.26
C GLY A 215 20.20 0.50 0.62
N ASP A 216 21.02 0.43 -0.44
CA ASP A 216 21.44 1.59 -1.24
C ASP A 216 20.66 1.69 -2.57
N ALA A 217 19.55 0.97 -2.73
CA ALA A 217 18.74 0.95 -3.96
C ALA A 217 17.80 2.18 -4.10
N PHE A 218 18.20 3.33 -3.55
CA PHE A 218 17.45 4.57 -3.62
C PHE A 218 18.33 5.79 -3.34
N ASP A 219 17.95 6.91 -3.91
CA ASP A 219 18.47 8.22 -3.54
C ASP A 219 17.52 8.92 -2.57
N TRP A 220 18.08 9.62 -1.59
CA TRP A 220 17.33 10.41 -0.61
C TRP A 220 17.82 11.85 -0.65
N GLU A 221 17.00 12.74 -1.20
CA GLU A 221 17.31 14.15 -1.34
C GLU A 221 16.35 15.00 -0.52
N VAL A 222 16.89 15.89 0.31
CA VAL A 222 16.09 16.89 1.02
C VAL A 222 16.03 18.14 0.14
N VAL A 223 14.91 18.31 -0.58
CA VAL A 223 14.74 19.38 -1.57
C VAL A 223 14.27 20.70 -0.94
N GLU A 224 13.60 20.64 0.22
CA GLU A 224 13.14 21.83 0.94
C GLU A 224 13.26 21.62 2.45
N THR A 225 13.70 22.65 3.18
CA THR A 225 13.76 22.64 4.65
C THR A 225 13.35 24.00 5.20
N GLU A 226 12.06 24.15 5.45
CA GLU A 226 11.46 25.28 6.15
C GLU A 226 10.93 24.83 7.52
N PRO A 227 10.78 25.75 8.49
CA PRO A 227 10.15 25.43 9.77
C PRO A 227 8.74 24.85 9.59
N GLY A 228 8.53 23.60 10.00
CA GLY A 228 7.22 22.93 9.88
C GLY A 228 6.93 22.36 8.48
N ARG A 229 7.87 22.46 7.54
CA ARG A 229 7.75 21.92 6.19
C ARG A 229 9.12 21.50 5.64
N CYS A 230 9.32 20.19 5.55
CA CYS A 230 10.48 19.56 4.95
C CYS A 230 9.99 18.68 3.80
N ARG A 231 10.51 18.92 2.59
CA ARG A 231 10.23 18.07 1.43
C ARG A 231 11.43 17.18 1.16
N VAL A 232 11.15 15.89 1.00
CA VAL A 232 12.13 14.87 0.70
C VAL A 232 11.71 14.15 -0.56
N GLN A 233 12.63 14.01 -1.52
CA GLN A 233 12.45 13.15 -2.67
C GLN A 233 13.22 11.85 -2.45
N ILE A 234 12.54 10.73 -2.73
CA ILE A 234 13.06 9.38 -2.65
C ILE A 234 12.94 8.77 -4.04
N THR A 235 14.08 8.64 -4.72
CA THR A 235 14.13 8.13 -6.09
C THR A 235 14.59 6.68 -6.07
N LYS A 236 13.81 5.79 -6.69
CA LYS A 236 14.14 4.37 -6.78
C LYS A 236 15.23 4.16 -7.81
N ALA A 237 16.31 3.46 -7.44
CA ALA A 237 17.41 3.22 -8.35
C ALA A 237 16.95 2.38 -9.56
N GLU A 238 17.47 2.67 -10.74
CA GLU A 238 17.29 1.82 -11.92
C GLU A 238 18.03 0.49 -11.72
N ARG A 239 17.31 -0.64 -11.68
CA ARG A 239 17.98 -1.94 -11.71
C ARG A 239 18.64 -2.12 -13.06
N SER A 240 19.97 -2.08 -13.09
CA SER A 240 20.72 -2.73 -14.16
C SER A 240 20.53 -4.25 -14.03
N GLU A 241 20.06 -4.92 -15.07
CA GLU A 241 19.94 -6.39 -15.06
C GLU A 241 21.27 -7.03 -14.61
N PRO A 242 21.27 -7.96 -13.64
CA PRO A 242 22.50 -8.62 -13.24
C PRO A 242 22.98 -9.50 -14.39
N THR A 243 24.15 -9.17 -14.96
CA THR A 243 24.86 -10.08 -15.85
C THR A 243 25.25 -11.32 -15.05
N PRO A 244 24.91 -12.56 -15.46
CA PRO A 244 25.25 -13.75 -14.71
C PRO A 244 26.74 -14.02 -14.88
N THR A 245 27.57 -13.49 -13.98
CA THR A 245 28.97 -13.87 -13.88
C THR A 245 29.15 -14.66 -12.60
N GLY A 246 29.21 -15.98 -12.75
CA GLY A 246 29.57 -16.88 -11.68
C GLY A 246 31.01 -16.63 -11.21
N ALA A 247 31.18 -16.55 -9.90
CA ALA A 247 32.36 -17.00 -9.18
C ALA A 247 32.08 -16.92 -7.68
N ASP A 248 32.01 -18.07 -7.02
CA ASP A 248 32.33 -18.20 -5.59
C ASP A 248 33.73 -17.61 -5.32
N PRO A 249 33.96 -17.05 -4.12
CA PRO A 249 34.83 -17.82 -3.23
C PRO A 249 34.41 -17.81 -1.76
N ALA A 250 34.79 -18.90 -1.10
CA ALA A 250 34.59 -19.20 0.31
C ALA A 250 35.53 -18.43 1.27
N SER A 251 34.99 -18.19 2.47
CA SER A 251 35.57 -18.24 3.83
C SER A 251 36.93 -17.61 4.17
N ALA A 252 36.93 -16.75 5.21
CA ALA A 252 37.81 -16.87 6.39
C ALA A 252 37.30 -16.08 7.60
N THR A 253 37.30 -16.73 8.76
CA THR A 253 36.91 -16.31 10.12
C THR A 253 37.95 -15.46 10.88
N SER A 254 37.47 -14.69 11.87
CA SER A 254 38.01 -14.34 13.23
C SER A 254 37.56 -12.90 13.54
N GLY A 255 36.90 -12.50 14.63
CA GLY A 255 36.84 -12.98 16.01
C GLY A 255 37.31 -11.81 16.90
N ASP A 256 36.40 -11.15 17.64
CA ASP A 256 36.74 -10.46 18.90
C ASP A 256 35.51 -10.21 19.76
N ASP A 257 35.73 -10.34 21.06
CA ASP A 257 34.84 -10.41 22.20
C ASP A 257 34.53 -9.02 22.77
N GLY A 258 33.34 -8.85 23.35
CA GLY A 258 32.91 -7.58 23.92
C GLY A 258 31.59 -7.72 24.67
N GLY A 259 31.63 -8.46 25.78
CA GLY A 259 30.47 -8.73 26.63
C GLY A 259 29.83 -7.49 27.26
N PHE A 260 28.51 -7.55 27.38
CA PHE A 260 27.71 -6.78 28.35
C PHE A 260 26.68 -7.71 29.00
N ALA A 261 26.42 -7.42 30.27
CA ALA A 261 25.83 -8.28 31.30
C ALA A 261 24.42 -8.83 30.98
N GLU A 262 24.24 -10.10 31.33
CA GLU A 262 22.97 -10.83 31.31
C GLU A 262 21.98 -10.24 32.33
N ALA A 263 20.87 -9.73 31.83
CA ALA A 263 19.59 -9.82 32.54
C ALA A 263 18.92 -11.09 32.00
N SER A 264 18.72 -12.07 32.87
CA SER A 264 18.04 -13.32 32.52
C SER A 264 16.54 -13.06 32.41
N ASP A 265 16.07 -12.81 31.18
CA ASP A 265 14.65 -12.93 30.81
C ASP A 265 14.33 -14.41 30.62
N GLU A 266 13.34 -14.92 31.35
CA GLU A 266 12.83 -16.28 31.18
C GLU A 266 12.10 -16.38 29.84
N ILE A 267 12.62 -17.23 28.94
CA ILE A 267 12.04 -17.45 27.60
C ILE A 267 10.70 -18.17 27.78
N PRO A 268 9.58 -17.63 27.23
CA PRO A 268 8.26 -18.24 27.36
C PRO A 268 8.20 -19.63 26.71
N GLU A 269 7.45 -20.54 27.33
CA GLU A 269 7.26 -21.90 26.81
C GLU A 269 6.35 -21.87 25.58
N SER A 270 6.84 -22.42 24.46
CA SER A 270 6.08 -22.50 23.21
C SER A 270 4.96 -23.55 23.31
N THR A 271 3.70 -23.13 23.45
CA THR A 271 2.55 -24.02 23.64
C THR A 271 1.89 -24.47 22.33
N ALA A 272 2.08 -23.73 21.23
CA ALA A 272 1.52 -24.04 19.91
C ALA A 272 2.37 -23.50 18.74
N GLU A 273 2.12 -24.00 17.53
CA GLU A 273 2.65 -23.47 16.26
C GLU A 273 1.49 -22.85 15.45
N LEU A 274 1.66 -21.61 14.99
CA LEU A 274 0.71 -20.87 14.16
C LEU A 274 1.33 -20.63 12.78
N ASP A 275 0.94 -21.44 11.80
CA ASP A 275 1.35 -21.26 10.40
C ASP A 275 0.37 -20.34 9.67
N VAL A 276 0.90 -19.26 9.09
CA VAL A 276 0.09 -18.22 8.43
C VAL A 276 0.41 -18.06 6.95
N ARG A 277 1.26 -18.91 6.39
CA ARG A 277 1.75 -18.80 5.01
C ARG A 277 0.62 -18.85 3.98
N ASP A 278 -0.39 -19.69 4.24
CA ASP A 278 -1.54 -19.87 3.35
C ASP A 278 -2.68 -18.89 3.62
N LEU A 279 -2.52 -17.97 4.59
CA LEU A 279 -3.53 -16.98 4.92
C LEU A 279 -3.35 -15.68 4.13
N PRO A 280 -4.45 -15.05 3.67
CA PRO A 280 -4.42 -13.69 3.15
C PRO A 280 -3.81 -12.71 4.16
N PRO A 281 -3.07 -11.67 3.73
CA PRO A 281 -2.37 -10.75 4.62
C PRO A 281 -3.24 -10.10 5.70
N ALA A 282 -4.49 -9.75 5.39
CA ALA A 282 -5.42 -9.17 6.36
C ALA A 282 -5.79 -10.16 7.48
N GLN A 283 -6.05 -11.43 7.14
CA GLN A 283 -6.41 -12.48 8.10
C GLN A 283 -5.19 -12.95 8.91
N ARG A 284 -4.00 -12.86 8.31
CA ARG A 284 -2.73 -13.18 8.96
C ARG A 284 -2.51 -12.31 10.19
N HIS A 285 -2.65 -10.98 10.05
CA HIS A 285 -2.49 -10.07 11.18
C HIS A 285 -3.53 -10.33 12.28
N GLU A 286 -4.81 -10.39 11.91
CA GLU A 286 -5.91 -10.63 12.87
C GLU A 286 -5.66 -11.89 13.71
N LYS A 287 -5.29 -13.00 13.07
CA LYS A 287 -5.01 -14.28 13.74
C LYS A 287 -3.77 -14.24 14.63
N ILE A 288 -2.73 -13.51 14.24
CA ILE A 288 -1.50 -13.40 15.03
C ILE A 288 -1.74 -12.60 16.31
N PHE A 289 -2.48 -11.48 16.22
CA PHE A 289 -2.83 -10.66 17.37
C PHE A 289 -3.83 -11.37 18.29
N GLU A 290 -4.82 -12.08 17.74
CA GLU A 290 -5.73 -12.91 18.52
C GLU A 290 -4.97 -14.01 19.27
N ALA A 291 -4.04 -14.70 18.61
CA ALA A 291 -3.23 -15.74 19.24
C ALA A 291 -2.39 -15.18 20.40
N TYR A 292 -1.73 -14.03 20.20
CA TYR A 292 -0.92 -13.37 21.23
C TYR A 292 -1.77 -12.87 22.42
N ALA A 293 -2.93 -12.28 22.15
CA ALA A 293 -3.81 -11.75 23.20
C ALA A 293 -4.34 -12.84 24.14
N ASN A 294 -4.47 -14.07 23.65
CA ASN A 294 -4.95 -15.24 24.40
C ASN A 294 -3.86 -15.97 25.19
N LEU A 295 -2.58 -15.56 25.10
CA LEU A 295 -1.50 -16.16 25.89
C LEU A 295 -1.55 -15.70 27.35
N ASP A 296 -1.32 -16.63 28.28
CA ASP A 296 -1.03 -16.31 29.69
C ASP A 296 0.45 -15.89 29.86
N ASP A 297 0.77 -15.30 31.02
CA ASP A 297 2.16 -14.96 31.37
C ASP A 297 3.03 -16.23 31.39
N GLY A 298 4.21 -16.16 30.76
CA GLY A 298 5.11 -17.30 30.58
C GLY A 298 4.82 -18.16 29.34
N GLU A 299 3.74 -17.89 28.59
CA GLU A 299 3.39 -18.65 27.39
C GLU A 299 3.84 -17.97 26.09
N GLY A 300 4.11 -18.78 25.07
CA GLY A 300 4.47 -18.32 23.73
C GLY A 300 3.89 -19.19 22.62
N VAL A 301 3.78 -18.62 21.42
CA VAL A 301 3.38 -19.30 20.18
C VAL A 301 4.48 -19.16 19.13
N THR A 302 4.78 -20.24 18.40
CA THR A 302 5.71 -20.19 17.27
C THR A 302 4.96 -19.80 15.99
N LEU A 303 5.16 -18.58 15.51
CA LEU A 303 4.69 -18.08 14.22
C LEU A 303 5.55 -18.63 13.08
N VAL A 304 4.91 -19.19 12.03
CA VAL A 304 5.57 -19.59 10.77
C VAL A 304 5.07 -18.70 9.63
N ASN A 305 5.98 -17.95 9.02
CA ASN A 305 5.67 -16.98 7.94
C ASN A 305 6.52 -17.24 6.69
N ASP A 306 6.02 -16.83 5.52
CA ASP A 306 6.66 -17.00 4.21
C ASP A 306 7.68 -15.89 3.91
N HIS A 307 7.59 -14.77 4.62
CA HIS A 307 8.52 -13.63 4.59
C HIS A 307 8.94 -13.22 6.01
N ASP A 308 9.96 -12.37 6.14
CA ASP A 308 10.45 -11.92 7.46
C ASP A 308 9.38 -11.06 8.15
N PRO A 309 8.82 -11.46 9.31
CA PRO A 309 7.77 -10.72 10.01
C PRO A 309 8.32 -9.54 10.83
N LYS A 310 9.46 -8.95 10.44
CA LYS A 310 10.05 -7.76 11.09
C LYS A 310 9.07 -6.58 11.24
N PRO A 311 8.17 -6.28 10.29
CA PRO A 311 7.16 -5.24 10.51
C PRO A 311 6.24 -5.53 11.70
N LEU A 312 5.85 -6.81 11.86
CA LEU A 312 5.03 -7.30 12.97
C LEU A 312 5.76 -7.18 14.32
N TYR A 313 7.07 -7.43 14.36
CA TYR A 313 7.89 -7.17 15.56
C TYR A 313 7.77 -5.72 16.01
N HIS A 314 7.92 -4.75 15.10
CA HIS A 314 7.84 -3.34 15.45
C HIS A 314 6.44 -2.92 15.92
N GLN A 315 5.39 -3.56 15.40
CA GLN A 315 4.03 -3.33 15.87
C GLN A 315 3.82 -3.85 17.30
N PHE A 316 4.29 -5.08 17.59
CA PHE A 316 4.24 -5.61 18.95
C PHE A 316 5.13 -4.81 19.91
N ASP A 317 6.33 -4.40 19.53
CA ASP A 317 7.23 -3.58 20.35
C ASP A 317 6.58 -2.23 20.74
N ALA A 318 5.72 -1.69 19.87
CA ALA A 318 5.03 -0.42 20.11
C ALA A 318 3.74 -0.56 20.95
N GLU A 319 3.02 -1.69 20.83
CA GLU A 319 1.68 -1.87 21.41
C GLU A 319 1.66 -2.84 22.61
N ALA A 320 2.57 -3.81 22.64
CA ALA A 320 2.63 -4.80 23.69
C ALA A 320 3.33 -4.25 24.93
N GLY A 321 2.92 -4.75 26.10
CA GLY A 321 3.48 -4.37 27.38
C GLY A 321 4.93 -4.82 27.57
N PRO A 322 5.55 -4.49 28.72
CA PRO A 322 6.93 -4.88 29.03
C PRO A 322 7.14 -6.40 29.09
N GLU A 323 6.05 -7.18 29.17
CA GLU A 323 6.03 -8.63 29.10
C GLU A 323 6.31 -9.18 27.69
N PHE A 324 6.34 -8.35 26.65
CA PHE A 324 6.50 -8.82 25.27
C PHE A 324 7.85 -9.51 25.01
N HIS A 325 7.79 -10.74 24.51
CA HIS A 325 8.94 -11.52 24.07
C HIS A 325 8.90 -11.83 22.58
N TRP A 326 10.04 -11.65 21.91
CA TRP A 326 10.23 -11.98 20.50
C TRP A 326 11.58 -12.65 20.25
N GLU A 327 11.55 -13.84 19.66
CA GLU A 327 12.77 -14.59 19.35
C GLU A 327 12.68 -15.31 18.01
N TYR A 328 13.63 -15.03 17.11
CA TYR A 328 13.76 -15.78 15.87
C TYR A 328 14.26 -17.21 16.15
N ARG A 329 13.47 -18.21 15.74
CA ARG A 329 13.86 -19.63 15.74
C ARG A 329 14.47 -20.06 14.41
N LYS A 330 14.03 -19.45 13.30
CA LYS A 330 14.52 -19.76 11.95
C LYS A 330 14.36 -18.55 11.03
N ARG A 331 15.37 -18.29 10.19
CA ARG A 331 15.42 -17.17 9.24
C ARG A 331 15.92 -17.64 7.88
N GLU A 332 15.08 -18.36 7.16
CA GLU A 332 15.41 -18.84 5.81
C GLU A 332 14.41 -18.25 4.81
N PRO A 333 14.85 -17.89 3.58
CA PRO A 333 13.93 -17.44 2.54
C PRO A 333 12.79 -18.44 2.30
N GLY A 334 11.54 -18.00 2.43
CA GLY A 334 10.34 -18.84 2.31
C GLY A 334 9.90 -19.55 3.59
N GLU A 335 10.70 -19.53 4.67
CA GLU A 335 10.29 -20.04 5.99
C GLU A 335 10.98 -19.29 7.14
N PHE A 336 10.21 -18.40 7.75
CA PHE A 336 10.59 -17.68 8.96
C PHE A 336 9.82 -18.26 10.15
N ARG A 337 10.54 -18.61 11.22
CA ARG A 337 9.92 -19.08 12.47
C ARG A 337 10.28 -18.12 13.60
N VAL A 338 9.28 -17.60 14.29
CA VAL A 338 9.44 -16.65 15.39
C VAL A 338 8.62 -17.12 16.59
N LEU A 339 9.25 -17.20 17.75
CA LEU A 339 8.54 -17.33 19.02
C LEU A 339 8.09 -15.95 19.47
N ILE A 340 6.78 -15.80 19.67
CA ILE A 340 6.14 -14.59 20.19
C ILE A 340 5.46 -14.98 21.51
N GLY A 341 5.66 -14.26 22.61
CA GLY A 341 5.08 -14.65 23.89
C GLY A 341 5.09 -13.55 24.95
N LYS A 342 4.61 -13.90 26.15
CA LYS A 342 4.63 -13.04 27.34
C LYS A 342 5.64 -13.60 28.35
N ALA A 343 6.65 -12.84 28.74
CA ALA A 343 7.63 -13.22 29.75
C ALA A 343 7.05 -13.07 31.17
N GLU A 344 7.38 -14.00 32.07
CA GLU A 344 6.92 -13.93 33.47
C GLU A 344 7.55 -12.73 34.19
N THR A 345 6.73 -11.74 34.56
CA THR A 345 7.22 -10.58 35.31
C THR A 345 7.12 -10.84 36.81
N HIS A 346 8.24 -11.20 37.46
CA HIS A 346 8.28 -11.29 38.92
C HIS A 346 8.17 -9.89 39.56
N GLY A 347 6.96 -9.53 40.00
CA GLY A 347 6.67 -8.23 40.60
C GLY A 347 7.57 -7.90 41.78
N THR A 348 8.34 -6.81 41.67
CA THR A 348 9.12 -6.27 42.78
C THR A 348 8.19 -5.44 43.67
N ASP A 349 7.90 -5.98 44.85
CA ASP A 349 7.07 -5.35 45.88
C ASP A 349 7.65 -3.97 46.27
N THR A 350 6.83 -2.93 46.12
CA THR A 350 7.20 -1.54 46.41
C THR A 350 7.22 -1.32 47.92
N THR A 351 8.41 -1.31 48.53
CA THR A 351 8.57 -0.82 49.90
C THR A 351 8.50 0.71 49.92
N VAL A 352 7.37 1.22 50.41
CA VAL A 352 7.13 2.61 50.80
C VAL A 352 8.27 3.10 51.69
N SER A 353 8.96 4.17 51.28
CA SER A 353 9.85 4.94 52.15
C SER A 353 9.24 6.32 52.41
N GLU A 354 8.94 6.55 53.67
CA GLU A 354 8.38 7.78 54.24
C GLU A 354 9.28 9.01 54.01
N ASP A 355 8.62 10.16 53.88
CA ASP A 355 9.14 11.54 53.92
C ASP A 355 10.25 11.76 54.96
N PRO A 356 11.20 12.68 54.68
CA PRO A 356 11.20 13.88 55.52
C PRO A 356 11.47 15.19 54.76
N ASN A 357 10.51 16.10 54.89
CA ASN A 357 10.56 17.56 55.11
C ASN A 357 11.92 18.31 54.93
N PRO A 358 11.93 19.50 54.29
CA PRO A 358 13.15 20.23 53.95
C PRO A 358 13.65 21.13 55.10
N PRO A 359 14.88 21.66 54.97
CA PRO A 359 15.05 23.07 55.28
C PRO A 359 15.90 23.83 54.25
N PHE A 360 15.32 24.95 53.80
CA PHE A 360 15.84 26.11 53.05
C PHE A 360 16.21 25.96 51.58
#